data_AF-A0A0M2DU03-F1
#
_entry.id   AF-A0A0M2DU03-F1
#
_cell.length_a   1.000
_cell.length_b   1.000
_cell.length_c   1.000
_cell.angle_alpha   90.00
_cell.angle_beta   90.00
_cell.angle_gamma   90.00
#
_symmetry.space_group_name_H-M   'P 1'
#
loop_
_entity.id
_entity.type
_entity.pdbx_description
1 polymer ?
#
loop_
_entity_poly.entity_id
_entity_poly.type
_entity_poly.pdbx_seq_one_letter_code
_entity_poly.pdbx_strand_id
1 'polypeptide(L)'
;MEPQSAMVLELADAALQAVEPISQRTAAWQAFARCAVPQLGLGSFARLVALLQQYGPDEDAELAVLLWQGKITQQVAALKAVQRLRHLVAFLQSQGITDAASWLQWRDSVDAQAVVHGASHQEPDTVNALLWHLDSVRCDVPWVLTFARRVLGQAPAYGHIMLAVQEMAEAMNLSAKALARRIAWHERLFQALGDVPELRLAWWRCVKRTLQTQLTNATAAKLQVQGVKEPLPLSLAVHLRQGQPMLTIQLPRAFGAAPAWPNLTMVQLSQQGCGSGLGLRLLLQGEGVLPAQLQLDIAKRWKAARLQQPMCERISPVKWEISCGWCDGLWNPSGMSLADVADWATDTALQVTEYVQLLKGMLRREAIK
;
A
#
# COMPACT_ATOMS: atom_id res chain seq x y z
N MET A 1 -3.38 -4.97 0.35
CA MET A 1 -3.04 -5.09 -1.09
C MET A 1 -3.91 -6.20 -1.66
N GLU A 2 -4.41 -6.07 -2.89
CA GLU A 2 -5.21 -7.13 -3.50
C GLU A 2 -4.35 -8.40 -3.71
N PRO A 3 -4.86 -9.60 -3.41
CA PRO A 3 -4.11 -10.87 -3.52
C PRO A 3 -3.53 -11.11 -4.93
N GLN A 4 -4.19 -10.55 -5.95
CA GLN A 4 -3.78 -10.56 -7.35
C GLN A 4 -2.46 -9.81 -7.61
N SER A 5 -2.32 -8.63 -7.03
CA SER A 5 -1.08 -7.85 -7.15
C SER A 5 0.08 -8.55 -6.44
N ALA A 6 -0.21 -9.29 -5.36
CA ALA A 6 0.81 -10.05 -4.64
C ALA A 6 1.41 -11.18 -5.48
N MET A 7 0.57 -11.94 -6.20
CA MET A 7 1.02 -12.99 -7.13
C MET A 7 1.94 -12.42 -8.22
N VAL A 8 1.55 -11.33 -8.87
CA VAL A 8 2.36 -10.69 -9.93
C VAL A 8 3.75 -10.29 -9.43
N LEU A 9 3.82 -9.75 -8.21
CA LEU A 9 5.08 -9.38 -7.57
C LEU A 9 5.95 -10.59 -7.21
N GLU A 10 5.34 -11.70 -6.77
CA GLU A 10 6.08 -12.96 -6.55
C GLU A 10 6.70 -13.46 -7.85
N LEU A 11 5.93 -13.51 -8.95
CA LEU A 11 6.47 -13.99 -10.23
C LEU A 11 7.62 -13.14 -10.77
N ALA A 12 7.53 -11.82 -10.63
CA ALA A 12 8.62 -10.92 -11.00
C ALA A 12 9.89 -11.17 -10.16
N ASP A 13 9.78 -11.42 -8.85
CA ASP A 13 10.94 -11.72 -8.00
C ASP A 13 11.60 -13.06 -8.39
N ALA A 14 10.83 -14.06 -8.83
CA ALA A 14 11.38 -15.33 -9.32
C ALA A 14 12.13 -15.12 -10.64
N ALA A 15 11.52 -14.37 -11.55
CA ALA A 15 12.12 -14.02 -12.83
C ALA A 15 13.47 -13.30 -12.66
N LEU A 16 13.56 -12.40 -11.69
CA LEU A 16 14.76 -11.62 -11.40
C LEU A 16 15.88 -12.41 -10.70
N GLN A 17 15.67 -13.66 -10.30
CA GLN A 17 16.74 -14.50 -9.72
C GLN A 17 17.94 -14.69 -10.67
N ALA A 18 17.74 -14.52 -11.99
CA ALA A 18 18.82 -14.58 -12.97
C ALA A 18 19.78 -13.37 -12.92
N VAL A 19 19.44 -12.32 -12.17
CA VAL A 19 20.18 -11.05 -12.12
C VAL A 19 21.19 -11.08 -10.97
N GLU A 20 22.47 -10.97 -11.30
CA GLU A 20 23.57 -10.70 -10.38
C GLU A 20 24.07 -9.28 -10.64
N PRO A 21 24.21 -8.39 -9.64
CA PRO A 21 24.19 -8.57 -8.18
C PRO A 21 22.80 -8.41 -7.51
N ILE A 22 22.68 -8.91 -6.27
CA ILE A 22 21.46 -8.78 -5.41
C ILE A 22 20.95 -7.34 -5.34
N SER A 23 21.84 -6.34 -5.30
CA SER A 23 21.43 -4.92 -5.28
C SER A 23 20.67 -4.50 -6.54
N GLN A 24 21.05 -4.98 -7.72
CA GLN A 24 20.33 -4.73 -8.98
C GLN A 24 19.03 -5.53 -9.03
N ARG A 25 19.03 -6.78 -8.56
CA ARG A 25 17.81 -7.59 -8.40
C ARG A 25 16.77 -6.86 -7.56
N THR A 26 17.19 -6.38 -6.38
CA THR A 26 16.33 -5.60 -5.50
C THR A 26 15.86 -4.30 -6.16
N ALA A 27 16.75 -3.54 -6.80
CA ALA A 27 16.37 -2.29 -7.46
C ALA A 27 15.39 -2.51 -8.64
N ALA A 28 15.57 -3.56 -9.42
CA ALA A 28 14.68 -3.93 -10.52
C ALA A 28 13.31 -4.38 -10.02
N TRP A 29 13.28 -5.20 -8.98
CA TRP A 29 12.02 -5.61 -8.35
C TRP A 29 11.28 -4.41 -7.74
N GLN A 30 12.01 -3.49 -7.10
CA GLN A 30 11.47 -2.23 -6.58
C GLN A 30 10.85 -1.37 -7.68
N ALA A 31 11.56 -1.20 -8.80
CA ALA A 31 11.06 -0.41 -9.91
C ALA A 31 9.84 -1.07 -10.58
N PHE A 32 9.82 -2.40 -10.69
CA PHE A 32 8.66 -3.13 -11.16
C PHE A 32 7.44 -2.88 -10.26
N ALA A 33 7.60 -3.04 -8.94
CA ALA A 33 6.52 -2.86 -7.97
C ALA A 33 5.99 -1.41 -7.90
N ARG A 34 6.89 -0.41 -7.94
CA ARG A 34 6.54 1.00 -7.79
C ARG A 34 6.06 1.65 -9.08
N CYS A 35 6.61 1.25 -10.22
CA CYS A 35 6.39 1.94 -11.49
C CYS A 35 5.61 1.05 -12.47
N ALA A 36 6.13 -0.13 -12.81
CA ALA A 36 5.54 -0.96 -13.86
C ALA A 36 4.13 -1.45 -13.48
N VAL A 37 3.92 -1.93 -12.25
CA VAL A 37 2.61 -2.42 -11.79
C VAL A 37 1.50 -1.36 -11.93
N PRO A 38 1.63 -0.13 -11.37
CA PRO A 38 0.59 0.88 -11.51
C PRO A 38 0.50 1.47 -12.93
N GLN A 39 1.63 1.70 -13.61
CA GLN A 39 1.64 2.34 -14.94
C GLN A 39 1.04 1.45 -16.02
N LEU A 40 1.33 0.14 -15.96
CA LEU A 40 0.89 -0.84 -16.94
C LEU A 40 -0.38 -1.59 -16.48
N GLY A 41 -0.94 -1.23 -15.31
CA GLY A 41 -2.15 -1.84 -14.77
C GLY A 41 -2.01 -3.34 -14.46
N LEU A 42 -0.84 -3.78 -13.98
CA LEU A 42 -0.54 -5.20 -13.68
C LEU A 42 -1.09 -5.65 -12.32
N GLY A 43 -2.27 -5.15 -11.96
CA GLY A 43 -2.93 -5.47 -10.70
C GLY A 43 -3.40 -6.93 -10.61
N SER A 44 -3.39 -7.67 -11.73
CA SER A 44 -3.81 -9.07 -11.81
C SER A 44 -2.97 -9.94 -12.74
N PHE A 45 -3.02 -11.25 -12.50
CA PHE A 45 -2.32 -12.24 -13.33
C PHE A 45 -2.76 -12.18 -14.80
N ALA A 46 -4.06 -12.01 -15.06
CA ALA A 46 -4.59 -11.86 -16.41
C ALA A 46 -4.01 -10.65 -17.15
N ARG A 47 -3.77 -9.53 -16.44
CA ARG A 47 -3.13 -8.34 -17.03
C ARG A 47 -1.65 -8.57 -17.33
N LEU A 48 -0.95 -9.30 -16.46
CA LEU A 48 0.43 -9.71 -16.73
C LEU A 48 0.50 -10.63 -17.97
N VAL A 49 -0.37 -11.63 -18.07
CA VAL A 49 -0.47 -12.52 -19.24
C VAL A 49 -0.70 -11.69 -20.52
N ALA A 50 -1.67 -10.78 -20.49
CA ALA A 50 -2.00 -9.95 -21.65
C ALA A 50 -0.80 -9.07 -22.07
N LEU A 51 -0.08 -8.48 -21.12
CA LEU A 51 1.14 -7.71 -21.42
C LEU A 51 2.21 -8.59 -22.07
N LEU A 52 2.47 -9.78 -21.52
CA LEU A 52 3.47 -10.69 -22.09
C LEU A 52 3.05 -11.19 -23.48
N GLN A 53 1.76 -11.35 -23.76
CA GLN A 53 1.29 -11.74 -25.09
C GLN A 53 1.33 -10.59 -26.10
N GLN A 54 1.18 -9.34 -25.63
CA GLN A 54 1.23 -8.15 -26.47
C GLN A 54 2.61 -7.93 -27.09
N TYR A 55 3.67 -8.22 -26.33
CA TYR A 55 5.05 -8.11 -26.79
C TYR A 55 5.56 -9.48 -27.23
N GLY A 56 6.05 -9.63 -28.46
CA GLY A 56 6.64 -10.87 -28.96
C GLY A 56 8.01 -11.18 -28.33
N PRO A 57 8.57 -12.39 -28.54
CA PRO A 57 9.93 -12.73 -28.08
C PRO A 57 11.01 -11.79 -28.63
N ASP A 58 10.81 -11.29 -29.86
CA ASP A 58 11.71 -10.34 -30.52
C ASP A 58 11.71 -8.95 -29.84
N GLU A 59 10.69 -8.65 -29.03
CA GLU A 59 10.50 -7.38 -28.32
C GLU A 59 10.87 -7.48 -26.83
N ASP A 60 11.53 -8.57 -26.40
CA ASP A 60 11.92 -8.79 -25.01
C ASP A 60 12.81 -7.67 -24.45
N ALA A 61 13.58 -7.00 -25.31
CA ALA A 61 14.41 -5.86 -24.92
C ALA A 61 13.55 -4.65 -24.50
N GLU A 62 12.49 -4.36 -25.25
CA GLU A 62 11.56 -3.27 -24.96
C GLU A 62 10.74 -3.61 -23.71
N LEU A 63 10.25 -4.85 -23.63
CA LEU A 63 9.52 -5.33 -22.47
C LEU A 63 10.37 -5.30 -21.20
N ALA A 64 11.68 -5.59 -21.29
CA ALA A 64 12.61 -5.47 -20.16
C ALA A 64 12.74 -4.04 -19.66
N VAL A 65 12.73 -3.04 -20.56
CA VAL A 65 12.75 -1.62 -20.18
C VAL A 65 11.46 -1.24 -19.46
N LEU A 66 10.30 -1.67 -19.97
CA LEU A 66 9.00 -1.40 -19.37
C LEU A 66 8.86 -2.03 -17.98
N LEU A 67 9.29 -3.28 -17.81
CA LEU A 67 9.17 -4.01 -16.54
C LEU A 67 10.21 -3.55 -15.50
N TRP A 68 11.47 -3.40 -15.91
CA TRP A 68 12.59 -3.21 -14.98
C TRP A 68 13.11 -1.77 -14.91
N GLN A 69 12.59 -0.86 -15.74
CA GLN A 69 12.87 0.58 -15.72
C GLN A 69 14.36 0.91 -15.78
N GLY A 70 15.13 0.13 -16.56
CA GLY A 70 16.57 0.30 -16.72
C GLY A 70 17.41 0.04 -15.46
N LYS A 71 16.85 -0.57 -14.40
CA LYS A 71 17.58 -0.87 -13.16
C LYS A 71 18.56 -2.03 -13.27
N ILE A 72 18.44 -2.84 -14.32
CA ILE A 72 19.39 -3.91 -14.65
C ILE A 72 20.36 -3.35 -15.68
N THR A 73 21.61 -3.18 -15.29
CA THR A 73 22.65 -2.56 -16.14
C THR A 73 23.09 -3.48 -17.28
N GLN A 74 23.01 -4.79 -17.08
CA GLN A 74 23.37 -5.78 -18.08
C GLN A 74 22.15 -6.17 -18.92
N GLN A 75 22.16 -5.78 -20.20
CA GLN A 75 21.05 -6.06 -21.12
C GLN A 75 20.72 -7.56 -21.22
N VAL A 76 21.73 -8.42 -21.23
CA VAL A 76 21.55 -9.89 -21.27
C VAL A 76 20.81 -10.39 -20.03
N ALA A 77 21.10 -9.84 -18.84
CA ALA A 77 20.41 -10.23 -17.61
C ALA A 77 18.95 -9.74 -17.59
N ALA A 78 18.70 -8.54 -18.13
CA ALA A 78 17.36 -7.98 -18.24
C ALA A 78 16.48 -8.82 -19.19
N LEU A 79 17.03 -9.23 -20.33
CA LEU A 79 16.38 -10.14 -21.29
C LEU A 79 16.08 -11.49 -20.67
N LYS A 80 17.07 -12.11 -20.00
CA LYS A 80 16.88 -13.39 -19.31
C LYS A 80 15.79 -13.33 -18.25
N ALA A 81 15.66 -12.22 -17.52
CA ALA A 81 14.58 -12.04 -16.56
C ALA A 81 13.20 -12.00 -17.25
N VAL A 82 13.06 -11.31 -18.38
CA VAL A 82 11.79 -11.30 -19.15
C VAL A 82 11.46 -12.70 -19.67
N GLN A 83 12.43 -13.37 -20.29
CA GLN A 83 12.24 -14.73 -20.81
C GLN A 83 11.83 -15.70 -19.69
N ARG A 84 12.48 -15.62 -18.54
CA ARG A 84 12.11 -16.43 -17.38
C ARG A 84 10.70 -16.09 -16.88
N LEU A 85 10.30 -14.82 -16.86
CA LEU A 85 8.94 -14.42 -16.50
C LEU A 85 7.90 -15.03 -17.45
N ARG A 86 8.17 -15.03 -18.76
CA ARG A 86 7.29 -15.69 -19.75
C ARG A 86 7.14 -17.18 -19.49
N HIS A 87 8.26 -17.88 -19.30
CA HIS A 87 8.25 -19.32 -19.02
C HIS A 87 7.52 -19.64 -17.70
N LEU A 88 7.73 -18.84 -16.66
CA LEU A 88 6.98 -18.98 -15.39
C LEU A 88 5.47 -18.82 -15.61
N VAL A 89 5.05 -17.78 -16.33
CA VAL A 89 3.63 -17.54 -16.60
C VAL A 89 3.03 -18.67 -17.44
N ALA A 90 3.71 -19.12 -18.50
CA ALA A 90 3.26 -20.22 -19.34
C ALA A 90 3.17 -21.54 -18.56
N PHE A 91 4.16 -21.82 -17.71
CA PHE A 91 4.16 -22.99 -16.83
C PHE A 91 2.94 -22.96 -15.91
N LEU A 92 2.68 -21.84 -15.23
CA LEU A 92 1.51 -21.72 -14.33
C LEU A 92 0.19 -21.90 -15.06
N GLN A 93 0.05 -21.33 -16.26
CA GLN A 93 -1.14 -21.53 -17.10
C GLN A 93 -1.33 -23.01 -17.49
N SER A 94 -0.24 -23.74 -17.78
CA SER A 94 -0.30 -25.19 -18.07
C SER A 94 -0.78 -26.02 -16.87
N GLN A 95 -0.57 -25.53 -15.65
CA GLN A 95 -1.05 -26.14 -14.41
C GLN A 95 -2.46 -25.69 -14.03
N GLY A 96 -3.15 -24.93 -14.88
CA GLY A 96 -4.50 -24.43 -14.63
C GLY A 96 -4.57 -23.24 -13.66
N ILE A 97 -3.43 -22.62 -13.35
CA ILE A 97 -3.35 -21.48 -12.43
C ILE A 97 -3.65 -20.21 -13.22
N THR A 98 -4.75 -19.53 -12.89
CA THR A 98 -5.26 -18.38 -13.63
C THR A 98 -5.47 -17.13 -12.77
N ASP A 99 -5.35 -17.28 -11.45
CA ASP A 99 -5.57 -16.21 -10.49
C ASP A 99 -4.77 -16.44 -9.20
N ALA A 100 -4.77 -15.44 -8.31
CA ALA A 100 -4.05 -15.55 -7.04
C ALA A 100 -4.63 -16.62 -6.11
N ALA A 101 -5.91 -16.97 -6.22
CA ALA A 101 -6.53 -17.98 -5.35
C ALA A 101 -6.05 -19.39 -5.73
N SER A 102 -6.11 -19.73 -7.02
CA SER A 102 -5.56 -20.96 -7.60
C SER A 102 -4.05 -21.07 -7.39
N TRP A 103 -3.31 -19.95 -7.50
CA TRP A 103 -1.88 -19.91 -7.17
C TRP A 103 -1.62 -20.31 -5.72
N LEU A 104 -2.32 -19.69 -4.77
CA LEU A 104 -2.16 -19.98 -3.35
C LEU A 104 -2.53 -21.43 -3.01
N GLN A 105 -3.65 -21.93 -3.55
CA GLN A 105 -4.11 -23.30 -3.36
C GLN A 105 -3.11 -24.32 -3.92
N TRP A 106 -2.63 -24.10 -5.15
CA TRP A 106 -1.66 -24.98 -5.78
C TRP A 106 -0.35 -24.98 -5.02
N ARG A 107 0.18 -23.80 -4.68
CA ARG A 107 1.46 -23.65 -3.98
C ARG A 107 1.52 -24.37 -2.63
N ASP A 108 0.39 -24.42 -1.93
CA ASP A 108 0.29 -25.05 -0.62
C ASP A 108 -0.14 -26.53 -0.70
N SER A 109 -0.35 -27.06 -1.92
CA SER A 109 -0.59 -28.49 -2.16
C SER A 109 0.68 -29.32 -1.98
N VAL A 110 0.49 -30.59 -1.60
CA VAL A 110 1.59 -31.55 -1.46
C VAL A 110 2.24 -31.87 -2.83
N ASP A 111 1.45 -31.75 -3.90
CA ASP A 111 1.86 -32.15 -5.24
C ASP A 111 2.64 -31.06 -5.99
N ALA A 112 2.54 -29.79 -5.60
CA ALA A 112 3.24 -28.69 -6.29
C ALA A 112 4.75 -28.91 -6.36
N GLN A 113 5.38 -29.38 -5.28
CA GLN A 113 6.80 -29.72 -5.32
C GLN A 113 7.06 -30.89 -6.25
N ALA A 114 6.26 -31.96 -6.23
CA ALA A 114 6.45 -33.12 -7.10
C ALA A 114 6.32 -32.75 -8.59
N VAL A 115 5.32 -31.94 -8.93
CA VAL A 115 5.11 -31.41 -10.30
C VAL A 115 6.31 -30.60 -10.76
N VAL A 116 6.81 -29.72 -9.91
CA VAL A 116 7.95 -28.85 -10.24
C VAL A 116 9.25 -29.65 -10.39
N HIS A 117 9.50 -30.63 -9.51
CA HIS A 117 10.66 -31.52 -9.63
C HIS A 117 10.57 -32.40 -10.89
N GLY A 118 9.38 -32.86 -11.26
CA GLY A 118 9.15 -33.62 -12.49
C GLY A 118 9.42 -32.80 -13.77
N ALA A 119 9.13 -31.49 -13.75
CA ALA A 119 9.39 -30.57 -14.86
C ALA A 119 10.85 -30.08 -14.95
N SER A 120 11.68 -30.36 -13.94
CA SER A 120 13.05 -29.83 -13.82
C SER A 120 13.98 -30.14 -14.99
N HIS A 121 13.74 -31.26 -15.69
CA HIS A 121 14.55 -31.66 -16.85
C HIS A 121 14.23 -30.86 -18.12
N GLN A 122 13.05 -30.24 -18.22
CA GLN A 122 12.61 -29.53 -19.42
C GLN A 122 12.98 -28.04 -19.35
N GLU A 123 12.84 -27.41 -18.18
CA GLU A 123 13.16 -26.01 -17.97
C GLU A 123 13.87 -25.78 -16.63
N PRO A 124 15.14 -26.19 -16.49
CA PRO A 124 15.85 -26.17 -15.20
C PRO A 124 15.94 -24.77 -14.59
N ASP A 125 16.10 -23.73 -15.42
CA ASP A 125 16.19 -22.34 -14.97
C ASP A 125 14.87 -21.79 -14.44
N THR A 126 13.76 -22.06 -15.13
CA THR A 126 12.39 -21.69 -14.74
C THR A 126 12.01 -22.42 -13.47
N VAL A 127 12.26 -23.72 -13.44
CA VAL A 127 11.97 -24.60 -12.31
C VAL A 127 12.80 -24.24 -11.09
N ASN A 128 14.09 -23.95 -11.24
CA ASN A 128 14.93 -23.52 -10.13
C ASN A 128 14.47 -22.18 -9.55
N ALA A 129 13.98 -21.24 -10.38
CA ALA A 129 13.43 -19.98 -9.89
C ALA A 129 12.11 -20.19 -9.14
N LEU A 130 11.26 -21.10 -9.62
CA LEU A 130 9.97 -21.42 -9.00
C LEU A 130 10.16 -22.25 -7.72
N LEU A 131 11.05 -23.24 -7.72
CA LEU A 131 11.54 -23.96 -6.54
C LEU A 131 12.19 -23.01 -5.55
N TRP A 132 13.00 -22.06 -6.02
CA TRP A 132 13.53 -21.02 -5.15
C TRP A 132 12.38 -20.26 -4.49
N HIS A 133 11.29 -19.88 -5.16
CA HIS A 133 10.17 -19.28 -4.42
C HIS A 133 9.43 -20.23 -3.48
N LEU A 134 9.30 -21.50 -3.86
CA LEU A 134 8.72 -22.52 -3.00
C LEU A 134 9.63 -22.80 -1.77
N ASP A 135 10.95 -22.70 -1.88
CA ASP A 135 11.91 -23.16 -0.87
C ASP A 135 12.71 -22.04 -0.19
N SER A 136 13.04 -20.95 -0.89
CA SER A 136 13.88 -19.83 -0.43
C SER A 136 13.15 -18.83 0.45
N VAL A 137 11.82 -18.89 0.48
CA VAL A 137 11.07 -18.35 1.61
C VAL A 137 11.09 -19.37 2.75
N ARG A 138 12.26 -19.97 2.98
CA ARG A 138 12.69 -20.47 4.28
C ARG A 138 12.71 -19.25 5.18
N CYS A 139 11.57 -18.97 5.77
CA CYS A 139 11.50 -18.36 7.08
C CYS A 139 12.09 -19.39 8.06
N ASP A 140 13.40 -19.57 7.96
CA ASP A 140 14.12 -20.39 8.89
C ASP A 140 14.06 -19.72 10.27
N VAL A 141 14.35 -20.52 11.28
CA VAL A 141 14.38 -20.07 12.67
C VAL A 141 15.20 -18.77 12.82
N PRO A 142 16.41 -18.64 12.23
CA PRO A 142 17.14 -17.38 12.21
C PRO A 142 16.36 -16.19 11.67
N TRP A 143 15.74 -16.29 10.48
CA TRP A 143 14.99 -15.19 9.88
C TRP A 143 13.81 -14.77 10.78
N VAL A 144 13.04 -15.74 11.30
CA VAL A 144 11.90 -15.44 12.18
C VAL A 144 12.36 -14.75 13.46
N LEU A 145 13.50 -15.15 14.03
CA LEU A 145 14.08 -14.50 15.20
C LEU A 145 14.60 -13.09 14.90
N THR A 146 15.21 -12.85 13.73
CA THR A 146 15.66 -11.52 13.29
C THR A 146 14.47 -10.60 13.05
N PHE A 147 13.42 -11.09 12.37
CA PHE A 147 12.16 -10.39 12.21
C PHE A 147 11.54 -10.07 13.57
N ALA A 148 11.39 -11.06 14.44
CA ALA A 148 10.77 -10.87 15.74
C ALA A 148 11.60 -9.94 16.63
N ARG A 149 12.94 -9.99 16.59
CA ARG A 149 13.80 -9.01 17.30
C ARG A 149 13.57 -7.59 16.79
N ARG A 150 13.50 -7.40 15.48
CA ARG A 150 13.26 -6.11 14.84
C ARG A 150 11.87 -5.56 15.18
N VAL A 151 10.85 -6.43 15.14
CA VAL A 151 9.46 -6.08 15.45
C VAL A 151 9.29 -5.83 16.94
N LEU A 152 9.93 -6.65 17.78
CA LEU A 152 9.73 -6.59 19.21
C LEU A 152 10.59 -5.53 19.90
N GLY A 153 11.69 -5.12 19.28
CA GLY A 153 12.71 -4.23 19.85
C GLY A 153 13.67 -4.93 20.81
N GLN A 154 13.49 -6.23 21.05
CA GLN A 154 14.29 -7.05 21.95
C GLN A 154 14.38 -8.48 21.42
N ALA A 155 15.43 -9.22 21.78
CA ALA A 155 15.59 -10.61 21.38
C ALA A 155 14.55 -11.49 22.12
N PRO A 156 13.58 -12.09 21.40
CA PRO A 156 12.57 -12.91 22.04
C PRO A 156 13.08 -14.34 22.30
N ALA A 157 12.46 -15.02 23.26
CA ALA A 157 12.71 -16.45 23.49
C ALA A 157 12.18 -17.28 22.31
N TYR A 158 13.02 -18.18 21.80
CA TYR A 158 12.74 -19.00 20.61
C TYR A 158 11.40 -19.75 20.72
N GLY A 159 11.17 -20.45 21.83
CA GLY A 159 9.96 -21.23 22.04
C GLY A 159 8.67 -20.40 21.96
N HIS A 160 8.67 -19.19 22.52
CA HIS A 160 7.49 -18.31 22.51
C HIS A 160 7.17 -17.78 21.12
N ILE A 161 8.18 -17.48 20.30
CA ILE A 161 7.95 -17.02 18.93
C ILE A 161 7.43 -18.14 18.05
N MET A 162 7.98 -19.35 18.17
CA MET A 162 7.48 -20.50 17.40
C MET A 162 6.04 -20.83 17.77
N LEU A 163 5.70 -20.83 19.06
CA LEU A 163 4.33 -21.04 19.52
C LEU A 163 3.39 -19.95 18.97
N ALA A 164 3.76 -18.67 19.08
CA ALA A 164 2.95 -17.57 18.57
C ALA A 164 2.74 -17.64 17.05
N VAL A 165 3.77 -17.99 16.28
CA VAL A 165 3.65 -18.18 14.83
C VAL A 165 2.72 -19.34 14.50
N GLN A 166 2.78 -20.42 15.28
CA GLN A 166 1.90 -21.56 15.09
C GLN A 166 0.45 -21.24 15.45
N GLU A 167 0.19 -20.60 16.59
CA GLU A 167 -1.15 -20.14 17.00
C GLU A 167 -1.75 -19.14 16.01
N MET A 168 -0.95 -18.19 15.50
CA MET A 168 -1.38 -17.25 14.46
C MET A 168 -1.69 -17.98 13.14
N ALA A 169 -0.90 -18.99 12.79
CA ALA A 169 -1.13 -19.75 11.56
C ALA A 169 -2.44 -20.56 11.67
N GLU A 170 -2.66 -21.23 12.80
CA GLU A 170 -3.91 -21.95 13.10
C GLU A 170 -5.12 -21.01 13.09
N ALA A 171 -5.03 -19.84 13.74
CA ALA A 171 -6.10 -18.84 13.74
C ALA A 171 -6.44 -18.30 12.33
N MET A 172 -5.46 -18.30 11.43
CA MET A 172 -5.62 -17.87 10.03
C MET A 172 -5.94 -19.02 9.08
N ASN A 173 -6.07 -20.25 9.59
CA ASN A 173 -6.23 -21.47 8.80
C ASN A 173 -5.12 -21.66 7.75
N LEU A 174 -3.87 -21.39 8.16
CA LEU A 174 -2.65 -21.51 7.37
C LEU A 174 -1.68 -22.48 8.04
N SER A 175 -0.75 -23.06 7.26
CA SER A 175 0.42 -23.69 7.87
C SER A 175 1.38 -22.62 8.41
N ALA A 176 2.15 -22.94 9.46
CA ALA A 176 3.19 -22.04 9.98
C ALA A 176 4.18 -21.60 8.89
N LYS A 177 4.50 -22.51 7.96
CA LYS A 177 5.29 -22.22 6.76
C LYS A 177 4.60 -21.17 5.89
N ALA A 178 3.32 -21.34 5.55
CA ALA A 178 2.56 -20.39 4.73
C ALA A 178 2.43 -19.01 5.38
N LEU A 179 2.20 -18.95 6.69
CA LEU A 179 2.17 -17.67 7.44
C LEU A 179 3.52 -16.96 7.38
N ALA A 180 4.61 -17.68 7.68
CA ALA A 180 5.93 -17.09 7.69
C ALA A 180 6.30 -16.56 6.29
N ARG A 181 5.97 -17.30 5.23
CA ARG A 181 6.15 -16.84 3.85
C ARG A 181 5.41 -15.53 3.56
N ARG A 182 4.16 -15.41 4.01
CA ARG A 182 3.41 -14.15 3.88
C ARG A 182 4.10 -13.00 4.59
N ILE A 183 4.62 -13.22 5.80
CA ILE A 183 5.33 -12.18 6.55
C ILE A 183 6.60 -11.74 5.81
N ALA A 184 7.41 -12.69 5.33
CA ALA A 184 8.63 -12.38 4.58
C ALA A 184 8.36 -11.62 3.28
N TRP A 185 7.31 -12.00 2.56
CA TRP A 185 6.88 -11.27 1.37
C TRP A 185 6.45 -9.84 1.68
N HIS A 186 5.62 -9.64 2.71
CA HIS A 186 5.22 -8.28 3.11
C HIS A 186 6.45 -7.47 3.53
N GLU A 187 7.38 -8.06 4.30
CA GLU A 187 8.61 -7.39 4.71
C GLU A 187 9.47 -6.95 3.52
N ARG A 188 9.66 -7.82 2.51
CA ARG A 188 10.40 -7.46 1.29
C ARG A 188 9.71 -6.34 0.52
N LEU A 189 8.39 -6.42 0.37
CA LEU A 189 7.60 -5.36 -0.25
C LEU A 189 7.77 -4.03 0.50
N PHE A 190 7.70 -4.03 1.82
CA PHE A 190 7.92 -2.84 2.64
C PHE A 190 9.33 -2.26 2.46
N GLN A 191 10.36 -3.10 2.43
CA GLN A 191 11.73 -2.69 2.11
C GLN A 191 11.82 -2.13 0.69
N ALA A 192 11.07 -2.70 -0.25
CA ALA A 192 11.05 -2.30 -1.64
C ALA A 192 10.24 -1.07 -1.95
N LEU A 193 9.42 -0.58 -1.03
CA LEU A 193 8.76 0.70 -1.16
C LEU A 193 9.69 1.85 -0.79
N GLY A 194 10.94 1.55 -0.39
CA GLY A 194 11.98 2.56 -0.15
C GLY A 194 11.54 3.54 0.91
N ASP A 195 10.77 3.04 1.87
CA ASP A 195 10.28 3.79 2.99
C ASP A 195 11.48 4.38 3.73
N VAL A 196 11.52 5.71 3.82
CA VAL A 196 12.46 6.44 4.67
C VAL A 196 11.63 6.91 5.86
N PRO A 197 11.64 6.15 6.97
CA PRO A 197 10.73 6.43 8.09
C PRO A 197 10.91 7.83 8.66
N GLU A 198 12.12 8.39 8.59
CA GLU A 198 12.44 9.75 9.00
C GLU A 198 11.70 10.79 8.15
N LEU A 199 11.68 10.60 6.82
CA LEU A 199 10.96 11.49 5.91
C LEU A 199 9.45 11.33 6.03
N ARG A 200 8.95 10.10 6.25
CA ARG A 200 7.52 9.88 6.56
C ARG A 200 7.11 10.55 7.86
N LEU A 201 7.95 10.48 8.89
CA LEU A 201 7.69 11.17 10.15
C LEU A 201 7.71 12.70 9.95
N ALA A 202 8.67 13.22 9.18
CA ALA A 202 8.75 14.63 8.84
C ALA A 202 7.48 15.09 8.10
N TRP A 203 7.00 14.28 7.15
CA TRP A 203 5.76 14.51 6.43
C TRP A 203 4.56 14.60 7.38
N TRP A 204 4.32 13.57 8.21
CA TRP A 204 3.20 13.57 9.16
C TRP A 204 3.26 14.74 10.15
N ARG A 205 4.44 15.10 10.62
CA ARG A 205 4.65 16.27 11.49
C ARG A 205 4.38 17.59 10.77
N CYS A 206 4.71 17.69 9.48
CA CYS A 206 4.42 18.86 8.66
C CYS A 206 2.91 18.97 8.41
N VAL A 207 2.26 17.90 7.93
CA VAL A 207 0.79 17.82 7.75
C VAL A 207 0.07 18.24 9.04
N LYS A 208 0.49 17.70 10.19
CA LYS A 208 -0.05 18.06 11.51
C LYS A 208 0.04 19.56 11.78
N ARG A 209 1.23 20.16 11.66
CA ARG A 209 1.46 21.58 11.93
C ARG A 209 0.64 22.47 11.01
N THR A 210 0.61 22.14 9.72
CA THR A 210 -0.14 22.89 8.71
C THR A 210 -1.63 22.79 8.97
N LEU A 211 -2.18 21.58 9.22
CA LEU A 211 -3.60 21.41 9.54
C LEU A 211 -4.03 22.12 10.82
N GLN A 212 -3.23 22.04 11.88
CA GLN A 212 -3.52 22.76 13.12
C GLN A 212 -3.61 24.26 12.85
N THR A 213 -2.65 24.82 12.11
CA THR A 213 -2.62 26.25 11.76
C THR A 213 -3.82 26.65 10.90
N GLN A 214 -4.11 25.91 9.84
CA GLN A 214 -5.20 26.23 8.90
C GLN A 214 -6.57 26.11 9.55
N LEU A 215 -6.81 25.08 10.36
CA LEU A 215 -8.08 24.90 11.06
C LEU A 215 -8.30 25.96 12.15
N THR A 216 -7.23 26.38 12.85
CA THR A 216 -7.29 27.52 13.78
C THR A 216 -7.62 28.82 13.06
N ASN A 217 -7.01 29.09 11.90
CA ASN A 217 -7.25 30.30 11.12
C ASN A 217 -8.65 30.33 10.47
N ALA A 218 -9.24 29.17 10.17
CA ALA A 218 -10.55 29.06 9.53
C ALA A 218 -11.74 29.44 10.43
N THR A 219 -11.50 29.90 11.66
CA THR A 219 -12.55 30.33 12.60
C THR A 219 -12.16 31.59 13.36
N ALA A 220 -13.11 32.52 13.50
CA ALA A 220 -12.93 33.75 14.27
C ALA A 220 -12.85 33.53 15.81
N ALA A 221 -13.23 32.35 16.30
CA ALA A 221 -13.16 31.99 17.71
C ALA A 221 -11.83 31.28 18.03
N LYS A 222 -11.26 31.51 19.23
CA LYS A 222 -10.11 30.73 19.73
C LYS A 222 -10.50 29.26 19.87
N LEU A 223 -10.12 28.43 18.90
CA LEU A 223 -10.29 26.99 19.00
C LEU A 223 -9.22 26.40 19.91
N GLN A 224 -9.63 25.68 20.95
CA GLN A 224 -8.77 24.67 21.55
C GLN A 224 -8.92 23.39 20.73
N VAL A 225 -8.12 23.29 19.67
CA VAL A 225 -7.97 22.05 18.91
C VAL A 225 -7.26 21.05 19.82
N GLN A 226 -7.99 20.06 20.35
CA GLN A 226 -7.36 19.03 21.17
C GLN A 226 -6.47 18.17 20.27
N GLY A 227 -5.21 18.06 20.69
CA GLY A 227 -4.12 17.53 19.89
C GLY A 227 -4.34 16.10 19.39
N VAL A 228 -3.52 15.76 18.41
CA VAL A 228 -3.52 14.47 17.74
C VAL A 228 -3.12 13.35 18.68
N LYS A 229 -3.98 12.32 18.82
CA LYS A 229 -3.55 11.01 19.34
C LYS A 229 -2.65 10.36 18.29
N GLU A 230 -1.35 10.44 18.51
CA GLU A 230 -0.33 9.81 17.65
C GLU A 230 -0.19 8.32 18.02
N PRO A 231 -0.48 7.43 17.07
CA PRO A 231 0.44 6.36 16.77
C PRO A 231 0.99 6.66 15.37
N LEU A 232 2.16 7.27 15.33
CA LEU A 232 2.93 7.43 14.10
C LEU A 232 3.88 6.22 14.02
N PRO A 233 3.56 5.15 13.27
CA PRO A 233 4.46 4.03 13.18
C PRO A 233 5.71 4.45 12.41
N LEU A 234 6.80 4.50 13.17
CA LEU A 234 8.16 4.80 12.71
C LEU A 234 8.81 3.60 12.02
N SER A 235 8.13 2.45 11.97
CA SER A 235 8.66 1.23 11.37
C SER A 235 7.55 0.19 11.17
N LEU A 236 7.83 -0.84 10.36
CA LEU A 236 7.01 -2.04 10.19
C LEU A 236 6.64 -2.67 11.55
N ALA A 237 7.54 -2.61 12.52
CA ALA A 237 7.32 -3.08 13.88
C ALA A 237 6.13 -2.39 14.55
N VAL A 238 6.06 -1.07 14.44
CA VAL A 238 5.00 -0.27 15.05
C VAL A 238 3.72 -0.38 14.23
N HIS A 239 3.82 -0.50 12.90
CA HIS A 239 2.66 -0.74 12.03
C HIS A 239 1.93 -2.04 12.40
N LEU A 240 2.68 -3.13 12.61
CA LEU A 240 2.13 -4.41 13.02
C LEU A 240 1.58 -4.41 14.46
N ARG A 241 2.08 -3.54 15.34
CA ARG A 241 1.68 -3.44 16.75
C ARG A 241 0.53 -2.47 17.01
N GLN A 242 0.47 -1.36 16.27
CA GLN A 242 -0.39 -0.20 16.56
C GLN A 242 -1.33 0.15 15.40
N GLY A 243 -1.22 -0.54 14.26
CA GLY A 243 -2.04 -0.31 13.08
C GLY A 243 -1.45 0.75 12.13
N GLN A 244 -2.31 1.30 11.28
CA GLN A 244 -1.92 2.31 10.29
C GLN A 244 -1.61 3.67 10.96
N PRO A 245 -0.65 4.46 10.45
CA PRO A 245 -0.53 5.86 10.86
C PRO A 245 -1.86 6.59 10.76
N MET A 246 -2.20 7.31 11.81
CA MET A 246 -3.40 8.13 11.84
C MET A 246 -3.15 9.45 12.54
N LEU A 247 -3.72 10.49 11.97
CA LEU A 247 -3.76 11.84 12.49
C LEU A 247 -5.21 12.18 12.81
N THR A 248 -5.60 12.26 14.07
CA THR A 248 -6.95 12.65 14.49
C THR A 248 -6.95 14.01 15.13
N ILE A 249 -7.69 14.97 14.58
CA ILE A 249 -7.86 16.31 15.11
C ILE A 249 -9.28 16.42 15.66
N GLN A 250 -9.42 16.66 16.97
CA GLN A 250 -10.71 16.90 17.61
C GLN A 250 -11.03 18.39 17.52
N LEU A 251 -12.22 18.68 17.00
CA LEU A 251 -12.73 20.03 16.81
C LEU A 251 -13.77 20.34 17.89
N PRO A 252 -13.71 21.51 18.53
CA PRO A 252 -14.73 21.89 19.50
C PRO A 252 -16.08 22.10 18.80
N ARG A 253 -17.19 21.90 19.53
CA ARG A 253 -18.54 22.10 18.99
C ARG A 253 -18.76 23.47 18.33
N ALA A 254 -18.06 24.51 18.80
CA ALA A 254 -18.09 25.85 18.21
C ALA A 254 -17.53 25.94 16.78
N PHE A 255 -16.79 24.91 16.31
CA PHE A 255 -16.25 24.86 14.95
C PHE A 255 -17.35 24.80 13.88
N GLY A 256 -18.55 24.32 14.22
CA GLY A 256 -19.66 24.08 13.29
C GLY A 256 -20.91 24.94 13.52
N ALA A 257 -20.87 25.96 14.38
CA ALA A 257 -22.04 26.72 14.84
C ALA A 257 -22.67 27.68 13.77
N ALA A 258 -22.80 27.25 12.52
CA ALA A 258 -23.67 27.87 11.54
C ALA A 258 -25.06 27.21 11.62
N PRO A 259 -26.17 27.97 11.68
CA PRO A 259 -27.50 27.46 12.04
C PRO A 259 -28.14 26.45 11.07
N ALA A 260 -27.47 26.06 9.98
CA ALA A 260 -28.00 25.16 8.95
C ALA A 260 -27.09 23.96 8.62
N TRP A 261 -25.97 23.77 9.33
CA TRP A 261 -25.00 22.72 9.03
C TRP A 261 -24.72 21.83 10.25
N PRO A 262 -24.52 20.52 10.04
CA PRO A 262 -24.21 19.61 11.13
C PRO A 262 -22.84 19.91 11.73
N ASN A 263 -22.71 19.74 13.04
CA ASN A 263 -21.51 20.11 13.78
C ASN A 263 -20.38 19.13 13.48
N LEU A 264 -19.38 19.55 12.69
CA LEU A 264 -18.15 18.79 12.52
C LEU A 264 -17.35 18.80 13.83
N THR A 265 -17.07 17.61 14.37
CA THR A 265 -16.38 17.43 15.65
C THR A 265 -15.04 16.73 15.51
N MET A 266 -14.74 16.10 14.38
CA MET A 266 -13.46 15.41 14.17
C MET A 266 -13.05 15.40 12.70
N VAL A 267 -11.76 15.61 12.48
CA VAL A 267 -11.06 15.39 11.21
C VAL A 267 -10.01 14.32 11.44
N GLN A 268 -10.03 13.24 10.67
CA GLN A 268 -9.07 12.16 10.79
C GLN A 268 -8.47 11.84 9.43
N LEU A 269 -7.15 11.90 9.34
CA LEU A 269 -6.39 11.44 8.18
C LEU A 269 -5.70 10.13 8.56
N SER A 270 -5.96 9.06 7.83
CA SER A 270 -5.40 7.74 8.09
C SER A 270 -4.72 7.20 6.85
N GLN A 271 -3.66 6.43 7.03
CA GLN A 271 -3.05 5.67 5.95
C GLN A 271 -3.86 4.40 5.70
N GLN A 272 -4.28 4.15 4.46
CA GLN A 272 -5.03 2.94 4.06
C GLN A 272 -4.12 1.86 3.49
N GLY A 273 -2.95 2.23 2.96
CA GLY A 273 -2.04 1.28 2.35
C GLY A 273 -0.70 1.87 1.98
N CYS A 274 0.26 0.98 1.79
CA CYS A 274 1.62 1.26 1.36
C CYS A 274 1.82 0.69 -0.05
N GLY A 275 0.90 0.88 -0.99
CA GLY A 275 1.08 0.40 -2.37
C GLY A 275 2.16 1.21 -3.09
N SER A 276 2.06 1.33 -4.42
CA SER A 276 2.85 2.24 -5.25
C SER A 276 2.75 3.75 -4.89
N GLY A 277 2.13 4.09 -3.76
CA GLY A 277 2.03 5.41 -3.15
C GLY A 277 1.45 5.33 -1.74
N LEU A 278 1.36 6.48 -1.06
CA LEU A 278 0.66 6.63 0.22
C LEU A 278 -0.84 6.71 -0.06
N GLY A 279 -1.55 5.61 0.16
CA GLY A 279 -3.01 5.63 0.15
C GLY A 279 -3.50 6.32 1.41
N LEU A 280 -4.22 7.43 1.27
CA LEU A 280 -4.76 8.19 2.38
C LEU A 280 -6.29 8.08 2.40
N ARG A 281 -6.86 8.03 3.60
CA ARG A 281 -8.29 8.19 3.83
C ARG A 281 -8.51 9.33 4.79
N LEU A 282 -9.29 10.30 4.33
CA LEU A 282 -9.88 11.34 5.15
C LEU A 282 -11.23 10.84 5.68
N LEU A 283 -11.43 10.99 6.99
CA LEU A 283 -12.68 10.75 7.70
C LEU A 283 -13.07 12.03 8.44
N LEU A 284 -14.25 12.53 8.13
CA LEU A 284 -14.88 13.69 8.77
C LEU A 284 -16.06 13.18 9.58
N GLN A 285 -16.11 13.47 10.87
CA GLN A 285 -17.20 13.02 11.74
C GLN A 285 -17.83 14.23 12.42
N GLY A 286 -19.15 14.20 12.55
CA GLY A 286 -19.88 15.21 13.29
C GLY A 286 -21.12 14.72 14.00
N GLU A 287 -21.71 15.65 14.75
CA GLU A 287 -22.93 15.49 15.53
C GLU A 287 -24.11 16.21 14.85
N GLY A 288 -25.32 15.73 15.12
CA GLY A 288 -26.58 16.26 14.56
C GLY A 288 -27.14 15.43 13.42
N VAL A 289 -28.27 15.89 12.88
CA VAL A 289 -28.94 15.23 11.75
C VAL A 289 -28.20 15.58 10.46
N LEU A 290 -27.93 14.59 9.62
CA LEU A 290 -27.39 14.75 8.26
C LEU A 290 -28.45 14.32 7.22
N PRO A 291 -29.39 15.22 6.83
CA PRO A 291 -30.47 14.89 5.91
C PRO A 291 -29.96 14.48 4.53
N ALA A 292 -30.70 13.62 3.82
CA ALA A 292 -30.34 13.15 2.48
C ALA A 292 -30.12 14.31 1.48
N GLN A 293 -30.94 15.36 1.56
CA GLN A 293 -30.77 16.55 0.71
C GLN A 293 -29.42 17.25 0.95
N LEU A 294 -28.98 17.32 2.21
CA LEU A 294 -27.69 17.92 2.55
C LEU A 294 -26.52 17.05 2.08
N GLN A 295 -26.64 15.73 2.16
CA GLN A 295 -25.65 14.80 1.59
C GLN A 295 -25.52 14.98 0.07
N LEU A 296 -26.65 15.14 -0.63
CA LEU A 296 -26.67 15.42 -2.07
C LEU A 296 -25.99 16.75 -2.39
N ASP A 297 -26.24 17.80 -1.61
CA ASP A 297 -25.63 19.11 -1.80
C ASP A 297 -24.12 19.10 -1.51
N ILE A 298 -23.67 18.35 -0.50
CA ILE A 298 -22.25 18.10 -0.23
C ILE A 298 -21.59 17.41 -1.43
N ALA A 299 -22.19 16.32 -1.91
CA ALA A 299 -21.66 15.57 -3.06
C ALA A 299 -21.56 16.45 -4.32
N LYS A 300 -22.58 17.29 -4.59
CA LYS A 300 -22.54 18.25 -5.71
C LYS A 300 -21.42 19.27 -5.58
N ARG A 301 -21.20 19.83 -4.38
CA ARG A 301 -20.13 20.81 -4.13
C ARG A 301 -18.75 20.21 -4.29
N TRP A 302 -18.52 19.02 -3.74
CA TRP A 302 -17.24 18.32 -3.86
C TRP A 302 -16.95 17.97 -5.32
N LYS A 303 -17.95 17.48 -6.07
CA LYS A 303 -17.83 17.26 -7.51
C LYS A 303 -17.49 18.54 -8.28
N ALA A 304 -18.12 19.67 -7.95
CA ALA A 304 -17.85 20.97 -8.58
C ALA A 304 -16.42 21.49 -8.30
N ALA A 305 -15.86 21.12 -7.15
CA ALA A 305 -14.47 21.39 -6.76
C ALA A 305 -13.47 20.36 -7.31
N ARG A 306 -13.92 19.38 -8.12
CA ARG A 306 -13.09 18.27 -8.63
C ARG A 306 -12.46 17.41 -7.53
N LEU A 307 -13.11 17.35 -6.37
CA LEU A 307 -12.71 16.51 -5.25
C LEU A 307 -13.30 15.09 -5.39
N GLN A 308 -12.70 14.12 -4.72
CA GLN A 308 -13.20 12.75 -4.68
C GLN A 308 -14.61 12.71 -4.07
N GLN A 309 -15.46 11.82 -4.57
CA GLN A 309 -16.85 11.78 -4.14
C GLN A 309 -16.95 11.32 -2.67
N PRO A 310 -17.70 12.02 -1.80
CA PRO A 310 -17.85 11.64 -0.41
C PRO A 310 -18.73 10.39 -0.26
N MET A 311 -18.32 9.48 0.60
CA MET A 311 -19.17 8.43 1.15
C MET A 311 -19.72 8.89 2.49
N CYS A 312 -21.03 9.19 2.54
CA CYS A 312 -21.71 9.61 3.77
C CYS A 312 -22.35 8.39 4.46
N GLU A 313 -22.07 8.21 5.74
CA GLU A 313 -22.63 7.15 6.57
C GLU A 313 -23.29 7.75 7.82
N ARG A 314 -24.50 7.28 8.13
CA ARG A 314 -25.20 7.66 9.36
C ARG A 314 -24.96 6.59 10.42
N ILE A 315 -24.09 6.89 11.37
CA ILE A 315 -23.75 5.98 12.48
C ILE A 315 -24.90 5.89 13.48
N SER A 316 -25.57 7.01 13.74
CA SER A 316 -26.72 7.08 14.65
C SER A 316 -27.64 8.24 14.26
N PRO A 317 -28.82 8.39 14.89
CA PRO A 317 -29.72 9.53 14.63
C PRO A 317 -29.07 10.91 14.83
N VAL A 318 -27.98 10.97 15.60
CA VAL A 318 -27.29 12.21 16.00
C VAL A 318 -25.80 12.20 15.65
N LYS A 319 -25.31 11.20 14.91
CA LYS A 319 -23.89 11.05 14.57
C LYS A 319 -23.73 10.55 13.14
N TRP A 320 -22.81 11.17 12.42
CA TRP A 320 -22.52 10.85 11.02
C TRP A 320 -21.02 10.88 10.74
N GLU A 321 -20.64 10.18 9.68
CA GLU A 321 -19.30 10.14 9.12
C GLU A 321 -19.35 10.41 7.62
N ILE A 322 -18.34 11.11 7.12
CA ILE A 322 -18.09 11.30 5.70
C ILE A 322 -16.67 10.86 5.45
N SER A 323 -16.46 9.90 4.56
CA SER A 323 -15.14 9.45 4.19
C SER A 323 -14.85 9.61 2.71
N CYS A 324 -13.60 9.89 2.40
CA CYS A 324 -13.07 9.86 1.04
C CYS A 324 -11.65 9.29 1.08
N GLY A 325 -11.37 8.41 0.13
CA GLY A 325 -10.03 7.90 -0.12
C GLY A 325 -9.41 8.66 -1.28
N TRP A 326 -8.15 9.03 -1.16
CA TRP A 326 -7.36 9.40 -2.32
C TRP A 326 -6.02 8.67 -2.28
N CYS A 327 -5.68 8.12 -3.45
CA CYS A 327 -4.35 7.61 -3.70
C CYS A 327 -3.60 8.76 -4.36
N ASP A 328 -2.81 9.50 -3.59
CA ASP A 328 -1.83 10.38 -4.21
C ASP A 328 -0.77 9.46 -4.81
N GLY A 329 -0.79 9.36 -6.13
CA GLY A 329 0.19 8.58 -6.88
C GLY A 329 1.59 8.99 -6.47
N LEU A 330 2.44 8.00 -6.21
CA LEU A 330 3.89 8.12 -6.08
C LEU A 330 4.40 8.86 -4.82
N TRP A 331 4.09 8.34 -3.63
CA TRP A 331 4.99 8.56 -2.48
C TRP A 331 6.28 7.75 -2.69
N ASN A 332 7.39 8.43 -2.97
CA ASN A 332 8.73 7.84 -3.06
C ASN A 332 9.73 8.60 -2.16
N PRO A 333 9.74 8.34 -0.85
CA PRO A 333 10.56 9.11 0.08
C PRO A 333 12.05 8.91 -0.16
N SER A 334 12.48 7.77 -0.70
CA SER A 334 13.90 7.50 -1.00
C SER A 334 14.54 8.45 -2.02
N GLY A 335 13.75 9.18 -2.82
CA GLY A 335 14.26 10.14 -3.81
C GLY A 335 13.87 11.59 -3.55
N MET A 336 13.11 11.88 -2.49
CA MET A 336 12.61 13.23 -2.19
C MET A 336 13.56 13.94 -1.23
N SER A 337 13.78 15.23 -1.47
CA SER A 337 14.43 16.07 -0.47
C SER A 337 13.47 16.36 0.69
N LEU A 338 14.00 16.79 1.84
CA LEU A 338 13.17 17.18 2.98
C LEU A 338 12.27 18.39 2.66
N ALA A 339 12.66 19.23 1.70
CA ALA A 339 11.84 20.33 1.20
C ALA A 339 10.65 19.81 0.39
N ASP A 340 10.87 18.91 -0.57
CA ASP A 340 9.79 18.32 -1.37
C ASP A 340 8.77 17.57 -0.49
N VAL A 341 9.27 16.92 0.57
CA VAL A 341 8.41 16.27 1.57
C VAL A 341 7.56 17.28 2.33
N ALA A 342 8.11 18.45 2.67
CA ALA A 342 7.39 19.51 3.36
C ALA A 342 6.35 20.19 2.46
N ASP A 343 6.68 20.42 1.18
CA ASP A 343 5.75 20.98 0.19
C ASP A 343 4.58 20.03 -0.02
N TRP A 344 4.85 18.75 -0.26
CA TRP A 344 3.80 17.75 -0.44
C TRP A 344 2.93 17.56 0.83
N ALA A 345 3.53 17.60 2.02
CA ALA A 345 2.79 17.61 3.28
C ALA A 345 1.87 18.83 3.41
N THR A 346 2.34 19.99 2.95
CA THR A 346 1.59 21.24 2.97
C THR A 346 0.41 21.15 2.01
N ASP A 347 0.64 20.69 0.77
CA ASP A 347 -0.41 20.50 -0.23
C ASP A 347 -1.50 19.54 0.26
N THR A 348 -1.10 18.42 0.86
CA THR A 348 -2.05 17.45 1.45
C THR A 348 -2.89 18.09 2.56
N ALA A 349 -2.25 18.86 3.45
CA ALA A 349 -2.95 19.56 4.53
C ALA A 349 -3.91 20.64 4.01
N LEU A 350 -3.52 21.38 2.97
CA LEU A 350 -4.37 22.37 2.31
C LEU A 350 -5.57 21.71 1.65
N GLN A 351 -5.37 20.58 0.99
CA GLN A 351 -6.47 19.82 0.39
C GLN A 351 -7.46 19.32 1.45
N VAL A 352 -6.99 18.72 2.54
CA VAL A 352 -7.85 18.35 3.69
C VAL A 352 -8.62 19.56 4.23
N THR A 353 -7.99 20.73 4.29
CA THR A 353 -8.64 21.97 4.71
C THR A 353 -9.75 22.38 3.74
N GLU A 354 -9.53 22.23 2.43
CA GLU A 354 -10.54 22.50 1.40
C GLU A 354 -11.78 21.60 1.57
N TYR A 355 -11.59 20.30 1.81
CA TYR A 355 -12.69 19.36 2.14
C TYR A 355 -13.49 19.83 3.36
N VAL A 356 -12.80 20.25 4.42
CA VAL A 356 -13.44 20.77 5.64
C VAL A 356 -14.19 22.08 5.38
N GLN A 357 -13.63 23.01 4.61
CA GLN A 357 -14.27 24.30 4.28
C GLN A 357 -15.49 24.13 3.38
N LEU A 358 -15.43 23.25 2.37
CA LEU A 358 -16.56 22.90 1.53
C LEU A 358 -17.69 22.25 2.33
N LEU A 359 -17.32 21.36 3.26
CA LEU A 359 -18.25 20.78 4.22
C LEU A 359 -18.84 21.81 5.18
N LYS A 360 -18.21 22.95 5.45
CA LYS A 360 -18.84 24.03 6.24
C LYS A 360 -19.73 24.94 5.41
N GLY A 361 -19.81 24.71 4.09
CA GLY A 361 -20.46 25.63 3.16
C GLY A 361 -19.78 27.00 3.07
N MET A 362 -18.51 27.08 3.44
CA MET A 362 -17.72 28.33 3.45
C MET A 362 -17.14 28.68 2.08
N LEU A 363 -17.04 27.72 1.15
CA LEU A 363 -16.75 27.98 -0.25
C LEU A 363 -18.08 28.16 -1.00
N ARG A 364 -18.61 29.38 -0.97
CA ARG A 364 -19.44 29.86 -2.08
C ARG A 364 -18.46 30.09 -3.22
N ARG A 365 -18.51 29.29 -4.28
CA ARG A 365 -18.04 29.84 -5.56
C ARG A 365 -18.96 31.03 -5.82
N GLU A 366 -18.44 32.22 -5.63
CA GLU A 366 -18.94 33.38 -6.34
C GLU A 366 -19.02 32.96 -7.80
N ALA A 367 -20.20 33.14 -8.37
CA ALA A 367 -20.38 33.01 -9.80
C ALA A 367 -19.35 33.93 -10.44
N ILE A 368 -18.33 33.35 -11.08
CA ILE A 368 -17.59 34.04 -12.11
C ILE A 368 -18.66 34.33 -13.18
N LYS A 369 -19.05 35.60 -13.24
CA LYS A 369 -19.83 36.15 -14.34
C LYS A 369 -18.99 36.17 -15.61
#